data_AF-A0A537P2J1-F1
#
_entry.id   AF-A0A537P2J1-F1
#
_cell.length_a   1.000
_cell.length_b   1.000
_cell.length_c   1.000
_cell.angle_alpha   90.00
_cell.angle_beta   90.00
_cell.angle_gamma   90.00
#
_symmetry.space_group_name_H-M   'P 1'
#
loop_
_entity.id
_entity.type
_entity.pdbx_description
1 polymer ?
#
loop_
_entity_poly.entity_id
_entity_poly.type
_entity_poly.pdbx_seq_one_letter_code
_entity_poly.pdbx_strand_id
1 'polypeptide(L)'
;MAALEETGLIAPKATAQSKGPWFGLLAAAAGFALTVLVFYPGYSTADARYVYADAIAWRFGDWQSPAMAVLWRLIDPIAPGSASMFLLTASLYWPAFGILAFLAGRRSAWLALATPFVALVPPAFFFVGMVWRDVLFGVVWLAAAVLAFFAA
;
A
#
# COMPACT_ATOMS: atom_id res chain seq x y z
N MET A 1 59.76 -14.87 -29.73
CA MET A 1 59.28 -15.30 -28.41
C MET A 1 57.99 -14.55 -28.13
N ALA A 2 56.87 -15.20 -28.45
CA ALA A 2 55.53 -14.69 -28.22
C ALA A 2 55.16 -14.93 -26.74
N ALA A 3 54.95 -13.86 -26.00
CA ALA A 3 54.24 -13.89 -24.73
C ALA A 3 52.93 -13.14 -24.97
N LEU A 4 51.92 -13.89 -25.42
CA LEU A 4 50.54 -13.43 -25.43
C LEU A 4 50.13 -13.31 -23.96
N GLU A 5 50.08 -12.08 -23.46
CA GLU A 5 49.40 -11.75 -22.21
C GLU A 5 47.95 -12.21 -22.35
N GLU A 6 47.64 -13.33 -21.69
CA GLU A 6 46.26 -13.74 -21.48
C GLU A 6 45.55 -12.64 -20.70
N THR A 7 44.86 -11.78 -21.46
CA THR A 7 43.87 -10.86 -20.94
C THR A 7 42.71 -11.73 -20.47
N GLY A 8 42.84 -12.24 -19.25
CA GLY A 8 41.77 -12.87 -18.50
C GLY A 8 40.69 -11.82 -18.24
N LEU A 9 39.88 -11.59 -19.26
CA LEU A 9 38.67 -10.80 -19.22
C LEU A 9 37.78 -11.52 -18.20
N ILE A 10 37.82 -11.07 -16.95
CA ILE A 10 36.88 -11.49 -15.91
C ILE A 10 35.51 -11.07 -16.44
N ALA A 11 34.82 -11.99 -17.11
CA ALA A 11 33.43 -11.80 -17.51
C ALA A 11 32.67 -11.36 -16.25
N PRO A 12 31.92 -10.25 -16.28
CA PRO A 12 31.18 -9.81 -15.11
C PRO A 12 30.28 -10.98 -14.70
N LYS A 13 30.53 -11.51 -13.50
CA LYS A 13 29.73 -12.60 -12.93
C LYS A 13 28.28 -12.12 -12.98
N ALA A 14 27.47 -12.77 -13.81
CA ALA A 14 26.05 -12.44 -13.95
C ALA A 14 25.48 -12.30 -12.54
N THR A 15 25.02 -11.09 -12.20
CA THR A 15 24.53 -10.80 -10.86
C THR A 15 23.34 -11.71 -10.63
N ALA A 16 23.52 -12.73 -9.78
CA ALA A 16 22.44 -13.63 -9.42
C ALA A 16 21.25 -12.79 -8.97
N GLN A 17 20.12 -12.91 -9.68
CA GLN A 17 18.91 -12.17 -9.36
C GLN A 17 18.52 -12.46 -7.92
N SER A 18 18.56 -11.44 -7.05
CA SER A 18 18.18 -11.60 -5.66
C SER A 18 16.70 -12.00 -5.60
N LYS A 19 16.36 -13.08 -4.89
CA LYS A 19 14.96 -13.48 -4.65
C LYS A 19 14.23 -12.58 -3.64
N GLY A 20 14.95 -11.68 -2.98
CA GLY A 20 14.44 -10.75 -1.96
C GLY A 20 13.15 -10.02 -2.34
N PRO A 21 13.07 -9.36 -3.52
CA PRO A 21 11.88 -8.62 -3.92
C PRO A 21 10.62 -9.50 -3.98
N TRP A 22 10.74 -10.76 -4.44
CA TRP A 22 9.61 -11.69 -4.49
C TRP A 22 9.10 -12.05 -3.11
N PHE A 23 9.99 -12.29 -2.14
CA PHE A 23 9.57 -12.55 -0.75
C PHE A 23 8.84 -11.34 -0.15
N GLY A 24 9.33 -10.13 -0.42
CA GLY A 24 8.69 -8.89 0.03
C GLY A 24 7.30 -8.69 -0.60
N LEU A 25 7.17 -8.91 -1.90
CA LEU A 25 5.89 -8.81 -2.61
C LEU A 25 4.87 -9.86 -2.13
N LEU A 26 5.31 -11.10 -1.91
CA LEU A 26 4.45 -12.15 -1.36
C LEU A 26 3.99 -11.83 0.07
N ALA A 27 4.88 -11.29 0.91
CA ALA A 27 4.53 -10.84 2.25
C ALA A 27 3.55 -9.66 2.22
N ALA A 28 3.72 -8.69 1.31
CA ALA A 28 2.77 -7.60 1.13
C ALA A 28 1.40 -8.09 0.63
N ALA A 29 1.37 -9.05 -0.31
CA ALA A 29 0.12 -9.64 -0.79
C ALA A 29 -0.60 -10.45 0.30
N ALA A 30 0.15 -11.22 1.10
CA ALA A 30 -0.40 -11.93 2.25
C ALA A 30 -0.95 -10.96 3.31
N GLY A 31 -0.24 -9.85 3.55
CA GLY A 31 -0.70 -8.77 4.41
C GLY A 31 -2.00 -8.13 3.92
N PHE A 32 -2.11 -7.84 2.62
CA PHE A 32 -3.36 -7.36 2.02
C PHE A 32 -4.51 -8.34 2.23
N ALA A 33 -4.29 -9.62 1.92
CA ALA A 33 -5.28 -10.67 2.12
C ALA A 33 -5.71 -10.77 3.60
N LEU A 34 -4.76 -10.69 4.53
CA LEU A 34 -5.03 -10.68 5.97
C LEU A 34 -5.85 -9.46 6.39
N THR A 35 -5.49 -8.26 5.91
CA THR A 35 -6.26 -7.03 6.17
C THR A 35 -7.70 -7.18 5.69
N VAL A 36 -7.92 -7.68 4.47
CA VAL A 36 -9.27 -7.92 3.95
C VAL A 36 -10.00 -8.97 4.78
N LEU A 37 -9.35 -10.08 5.14
CA LEU A 37 -9.95 -11.15 5.94
C LEU A 37 -10.41 -10.66 7.32
N VAL A 38 -9.61 -9.82 7.98
CA VAL A 38 -9.88 -9.35 9.35
C VAL A 38 -10.88 -8.21 9.38
N PHE A 39 -10.77 -7.27 8.43
CA PHE A 39 -11.47 -5.99 8.53
C PHE A 39 -12.63 -5.83 7.57
N TYR A 40 -12.82 -6.66 6.54
CA TYR A 40 -13.94 -6.49 5.60
C TYR A 40 -15.30 -6.53 6.31
N PRO A 41 -16.24 -5.59 6.02
CA PRO A 41 -16.24 -4.56 4.96
C PRO A 41 -15.64 -3.21 5.37
N GLY A 42 -14.77 -3.17 6.36
CA GLY A 42 -14.24 -1.96 6.99
C GLY A 42 -15.08 -1.55 8.19
N TYR A 43 -14.41 -1.07 9.25
CA TYR A 43 -15.10 -0.59 10.44
C TYR A 43 -15.61 0.83 10.23
N SER A 44 -16.93 0.98 10.21
CA SER A 44 -17.63 2.25 9.98
C SER A 44 -18.07 2.89 11.30
N THR A 45 -17.39 3.96 11.69
CA THR A 45 -17.76 4.80 12.85
C THR A 45 -18.93 5.73 12.55
N ALA A 46 -19.46 6.39 13.57
CA ALA A 46 -20.48 7.43 13.40
C ALA A 46 -20.03 8.52 12.42
N ASP A 47 -18.79 9.00 12.54
CA ASP A 47 -18.23 10.00 11.62
C ASP A 47 -18.24 9.54 10.17
N ALA A 48 -17.83 8.30 9.91
CA ALA A 48 -17.84 7.73 8.57
C ALA A 48 -19.26 7.63 7.99
N ARG A 49 -20.25 7.28 8.83
CA ARG A 49 -21.66 7.18 8.42
C ARG A 49 -22.25 8.52 8.04
N TYR A 50 -21.87 9.61 8.71
CA TYR A 50 -22.30 10.96 8.31
C TYR A 50 -21.69 11.36 6.96
N VAL A 51 -20.40 11.09 6.73
CA VAL A 51 -19.78 11.31 5.40
C VAL A 51 -20.51 10.50 4.32
N TYR A 52 -20.83 9.24 4.59
CA TYR A 52 -21.56 8.40 3.65
C TYR A 52 -22.98 8.90 3.38
N ALA A 53 -23.70 9.33 4.42
CA ALA A 53 -25.03 9.91 4.27
C ALA A 53 -24.99 11.18 3.39
N ASP A 54 -24.02 12.06 3.62
CA ASP A 54 -23.81 13.26 2.80
C ASP A 54 -23.46 12.91 1.34
N ALA A 55 -22.66 11.86 1.13
CA ALA A 55 -22.31 11.33 -0.20
C ALA A 55 -23.53 10.80 -0.96
N ILE A 56 -24.45 10.10 -0.29
CA ILE A 56 -25.66 9.54 -0.90
C ILE A 56 -26.72 10.62 -1.13
N ALA A 57 -26.94 11.50 -0.15
CA ALA A 57 -27.89 12.61 -0.24
C ALA A 57 -27.40 13.74 -1.14
N TRP A 58 -26.12 13.72 -1.53
CA TRP A 58 -25.44 14.78 -2.28
C TRP A 58 -25.61 16.16 -1.62
N ARG A 59 -25.50 16.19 -0.30
CA ARG A 59 -25.66 17.39 0.53
C ARG A 59 -24.43 17.55 1.41
N PHE A 60 -23.59 18.53 1.09
CA PHE A 60 -22.34 18.77 1.81
C PHE A 60 -22.54 19.86 2.86
N GLY A 61 -22.22 19.53 4.11
CA GLY A 61 -22.13 20.48 5.21
C GLY A 61 -20.72 21.06 5.37
N ASP A 62 -20.53 21.79 6.46
CA ASP A 62 -19.24 22.37 6.89
C ASP A 62 -18.40 21.39 7.73
N TRP A 63 -19.04 20.45 8.41
CA TRP A 63 -18.38 19.53 9.34
C TRP A 63 -17.76 18.29 8.67
N GLN A 64 -18.42 17.73 7.66
CA GLN A 64 -17.96 16.51 6.99
C GLN A 64 -17.05 16.82 5.81
N SER A 65 -16.07 15.96 5.55
CA SER A 65 -15.14 16.10 4.42
C SER A 65 -15.88 15.96 3.07
N PRO A 66 -16.03 17.05 2.29
CA PRO A 66 -16.72 16.98 1.01
C PRO A 66 -15.92 16.14 0.00
N ALA A 67 -14.59 16.21 0.07
CA ALA A 67 -13.69 15.44 -0.80
C ALA A 67 -13.87 13.92 -0.60
N MET A 68 -13.92 13.46 0.66
CA MET A 68 -14.16 12.04 0.95
C MET A 68 -15.57 11.63 0.52
N ALA A 69 -16.59 12.46 0.75
CA ALA A 69 -17.96 12.15 0.35
C ALA A 69 -18.13 12.05 -1.18
N VAL A 70 -17.56 12.99 -1.95
CA VAL A 70 -17.52 12.93 -3.42
C VAL A 70 -16.82 11.66 -3.89
N LEU A 71 -15.62 11.39 -3.35
CA LEU A 71 -14.88 10.18 -3.68
C LEU A 71 -15.70 8.92 -3.36
N TRP A 72 -16.35 8.87 -2.20
CA TRP A 72 -17.16 7.74 -1.77
C TRP A 72 -18.26 7.48 -2.78
N ARG A 73 -19.03 8.50 -3.15
CA ARG A 73 -20.10 8.37 -4.15
C ARG A 73 -19.62 7.82 -5.48
N LEU A 74 -18.41 8.20 -5.92
CA LEU A 74 -17.82 7.73 -7.18
C LEU A 74 -17.46 6.24 -7.15
N ILE A 75 -16.92 5.75 -6.04
CA ILE A 75 -16.42 4.37 -5.93
C ILE A 75 -17.42 3.39 -5.30
N ASP A 76 -18.47 3.88 -4.64
CA ASP A 76 -19.46 3.06 -3.94
C ASP A 76 -20.12 1.98 -4.81
N PRO A 77 -20.43 2.22 -6.10
CA PRO A 77 -21.02 1.17 -6.95
C PRO A 77 -20.16 -0.08 -7.10
N ILE A 78 -18.84 0.00 -6.87
CA ILE A 78 -17.92 -1.14 -6.96
C ILE A 78 -18.04 -2.06 -5.73
N ALA A 79 -18.18 -1.46 -4.54
CA ALA A 79 -18.29 -2.17 -3.27
C ALA A 79 -19.11 -1.33 -2.28
N PRO A 80 -20.44 -1.47 -2.23
CA PRO A 80 -21.30 -0.54 -1.50
C PRO A 80 -21.02 -0.42 0.00
N GLY A 81 -21.24 0.78 0.53
CA GLY A 81 -21.12 1.09 1.95
C GLY A 81 -19.67 1.27 2.38
N SER A 82 -19.32 0.79 3.58
CA SER A 82 -17.95 0.92 4.12
C SER A 82 -16.90 0.19 3.28
N ALA A 83 -17.30 -0.85 2.54
CA ALA A 83 -16.41 -1.69 1.77
C ALA A 83 -15.63 -0.89 0.72
N SER A 84 -16.25 0.09 0.06
CA SER A 84 -15.61 0.88 -1.00
C SER A 84 -14.41 1.64 -0.47
N MET A 85 -14.59 2.44 0.58
CA MET A 85 -13.50 3.20 1.18
C MET A 85 -12.46 2.32 1.86
N PHE A 86 -12.87 1.23 2.49
CA PHE A 86 -11.94 0.26 3.08
C PHE A 86 -11.06 -0.39 2.02
N LEU A 87 -11.65 -0.93 0.95
CA LEU A 87 -10.91 -1.57 -0.13
C LEU A 87 -10.00 -0.58 -0.86
N LEU A 88 -10.43 0.67 -1.07
CA LEU A 88 -9.57 1.72 -1.61
C LEU A 88 -8.34 1.94 -0.70
N THR A 89 -8.58 2.12 0.59
CA THR A 89 -7.51 2.37 1.58
C THR A 89 -6.53 1.20 1.62
N ALA A 90 -7.01 -0.03 1.74
CA ALA A 90 -6.16 -1.22 1.73
C ALA A 90 -5.39 -1.40 0.41
N SER A 91 -6.02 -1.09 -0.73
CA SER A 91 -5.43 -1.21 -2.08
C SER A 91 -4.41 -0.12 -2.40
N LEU A 92 -4.36 0.97 -1.64
CA LEU A 92 -3.28 1.95 -1.71
C LEU A 92 -2.16 1.61 -0.71
N TYR A 93 -2.56 1.21 0.50
CA TYR A 93 -1.65 0.92 1.61
C TYR A 93 -0.66 -0.22 1.28
N TRP A 94 -1.17 -1.38 0.88
CA TRP A 94 -0.33 -2.56 0.69
C TRP A 94 0.58 -2.49 -0.53
N PRO A 95 0.16 -1.96 -1.69
CA PRO A 95 1.07 -1.71 -2.80
C PRO A 95 2.18 -0.71 -2.45
N ALA A 96 1.92 0.32 -1.64
CA ALA A 96 2.98 1.23 -1.20
C ALA A 96 4.08 0.45 -0.43
N PHE A 97 3.71 -0.41 0.52
CA PHE A 97 4.68 -1.28 1.19
C PHE A 97 5.29 -2.33 0.26
N GLY A 98 4.55 -2.84 -0.72
CA GLY A 98 5.05 -3.78 -1.72
C GLY A 98 6.14 -3.16 -2.62
N ILE A 99 5.98 -1.91 -3.04
CA ILE A 99 6.99 -1.16 -3.80
C ILE A 99 8.25 -0.95 -2.94
N LEU A 100 8.08 -0.52 -1.67
CA LEU A 100 9.20 -0.38 -0.75
C LEU A 100 9.93 -1.71 -0.53
N ALA A 101 9.18 -2.81 -0.37
CA ALA A 101 9.73 -4.15 -0.23
C ALA A 101 10.49 -4.61 -1.47
N PHE A 102 9.97 -4.31 -2.66
CA PHE A 102 10.64 -4.59 -3.93
C PHE A 102 11.97 -3.84 -4.04
N LEU A 103 11.98 -2.53 -3.76
CA LEU A 103 13.19 -1.70 -3.80
C LEU A 103 14.22 -2.14 -2.76
N ALA A 104 13.78 -2.42 -1.52
CA ALA A 104 14.63 -2.90 -0.45
C ALA A 104 15.21 -4.29 -0.74
N GLY A 105 14.41 -5.17 -1.37
CA GLY A 105 14.80 -6.53 -1.73
C GLY A 105 15.92 -6.62 -2.75
N ARG A 106 16.12 -5.58 -3.57
CA ARG A 106 17.29 -5.48 -4.46
C ARG A 106 18.60 -5.36 -3.69
N ARG A 107 18.56 -4.94 -2.42
CA ARG A 107 19.72 -4.83 -1.52
C ARG A 107 19.82 -5.98 -0.53
N SER A 108 18.69 -6.41 0.04
CA SER A 108 18.66 -7.49 1.04
C SER A 108 17.27 -8.13 1.14
N ALA A 109 17.23 -9.46 1.18
CA ALA A 109 15.98 -10.21 1.41
C ALA A 109 15.37 -9.92 2.79
N TRP A 110 16.20 -9.67 3.80
CA TRP A 110 15.72 -9.27 5.12
C TRP A 110 15.00 -7.93 5.08
N LEU A 111 15.55 -6.94 4.37
CA LEU A 111 14.92 -5.62 4.24
C LEU A 111 13.61 -5.69 3.44
N ALA A 112 13.53 -6.61 2.46
CA ALA A 112 12.29 -6.88 1.74
C ALA A 112 11.17 -7.41 2.65
N LEU A 113 11.51 -8.22 3.65
CA LEU A 113 10.55 -8.76 4.61
C LEU A 113 10.21 -7.73 5.70
N ALA A 114 11.20 -6.97 6.17
CA ALA A 114 11.00 -5.98 7.22
C ALA A 114 9.97 -4.90 6.83
N THR A 115 9.88 -4.55 5.55
CA THR A 115 8.98 -3.49 5.06
C THR A 115 7.50 -3.83 5.25
N PRO A 116 6.98 -5.00 4.81
CA PRO A 116 5.62 -5.44 5.15
C PRO A 116 5.37 -5.63 6.65
N PHE A 117 6.38 -6.02 7.44
CA PHE A 117 6.20 -6.12 8.90
C PHE A 117 5.98 -4.76 9.58
N VAL A 118 6.56 -3.67 9.05
CA VAL A 118 6.26 -2.31 9.53
C VAL A 118 4.79 -1.98 9.31
N ALA A 119 4.21 -2.42 8.20
CA ALA A 119 2.78 -2.25 7.91
C ALA A 119 1.87 -3.00 8.91
N LEU A 120 2.39 -4.04 9.54
CA LEU A 120 1.68 -4.86 10.52
C LEU A 120 1.85 -4.37 11.97
N VAL A 121 2.61 -3.31 12.22
CA VAL A 121 2.78 -2.77 13.57
C VAL A 121 1.41 -2.33 14.10
N PRO A 122 1.05 -2.62 15.38
CA PRO A 122 -0.35 -2.68 15.81
C PRO A 122 -1.19 -1.44 15.50
N PRO A 123 -0.72 -0.18 15.72
CA PRO A 123 -1.50 1.00 15.36
C PRO A 123 -1.76 1.09 13.85
N ALA A 124 -0.76 0.83 13.01
CA ALA A 124 -0.89 0.95 11.56
C ALA A 124 -1.87 -0.10 11.01
N PHE A 125 -1.73 -1.35 11.48
CA PHE A 125 -2.61 -2.45 11.07
C PHE A 125 -4.05 -2.28 11.57
N PHE A 126 -4.25 -1.73 12.76
CA PHE A 126 -5.59 -1.40 13.24
C PHE A 126 -6.22 -0.29 12.40
N PHE A 127 -5.48 0.81 12.16
CA PHE A 127 -6.04 1.97 11.48
C PHE A 127 -6.41 1.71 10.03
N VAL A 128 -5.70 0.84 9.29
CA VAL A 128 -6.07 0.54 7.90
C VAL A 128 -7.45 -0.13 7.78
N GLY A 129 -7.97 -0.74 8.85
CA GLY A 129 -9.32 -1.27 8.93
C GLY A 129 -10.41 -0.22 9.24
N MET A 130 -10.02 0.99 9.66
CA MET A 130 -10.93 2.05 10.07
C MET A 130 -11.26 2.95 8.88
N VAL A 131 -12.55 3.13 8.58
CA VAL A 131 -13.00 4.01 7.48
C VAL A 131 -12.98 5.47 7.93
N TRP A 132 -11.79 6.02 8.08
CA TRP A 132 -11.56 7.39 8.54
C TRP A 132 -10.92 8.25 7.47
N ARG A 133 -11.32 9.53 7.42
CA ARG A 133 -10.77 10.51 6.48
C ARG A 133 -9.27 10.71 6.66
N ASP A 134 -8.81 10.73 7.91
CA ASP A 134 -7.41 10.99 8.26
C ASP A 134 -6.53 9.79 7.90
N VAL A 135 -7.06 8.58 8.06
CA VAL A 135 -6.39 7.34 7.64
C VAL A 135 -6.26 7.33 6.12
N LEU A 136 -7.36 7.54 5.39
CA LEU A 136 -7.33 7.60 3.93
C LEU A 136 -6.32 8.65 3.43
N PHE A 137 -6.33 9.84 4.03
CA PHE A 137 -5.39 10.90 3.69
C PHE A 137 -3.94 10.49 3.93
N GLY A 138 -3.64 9.91 5.10
CA GLY A 138 -2.30 9.39 5.41
C GLY A 138 -1.84 8.31 4.44
N VAL A 139 -2.74 7.41 4.04
CA VAL A 139 -2.43 6.34 3.07
C VAL A 139 -2.21 6.90 1.66
N VAL A 140 -3.01 7.89 1.23
CA VAL A 140 -2.78 8.58 -0.05
C VAL A 140 -1.42 9.28 -0.07
N TRP A 141 -1.03 9.95 1.02
CA TRP A 141 0.29 10.56 1.14
C TRP A 141 1.42 9.54 1.16
N LEU A 142 1.25 8.42 1.86
CA LEU A 142 2.20 7.31 1.83
C LEU A 142 2.39 6.80 0.40
N ALA A 143 1.30 6.49 -0.31
CA ALA A 143 1.35 6.00 -1.68
C ALA A 143 2.03 7.02 -2.61
N ALA A 144 1.68 8.30 -2.51
CA ALA A 144 2.30 9.37 -3.29
C ALA A 144 3.80 9.49 -3.02
N ALA A 145 4.23 9.47 -1.75
CA ALA A 145 5.63 9.54 -1.37
C ALA A 145 6.43 8.34 -1.88
N VAL A 146 5.86 7.13 -1.78
CA VAL A 146 6.51 5.90 -2.29
C VAL A 146 6.62 5.92 -3.80
N LEU A 147 5.59 6.38 -4.53
CA LEU A 147 5.64 6.50 -5.98
C LEU A 147 6.67 7.55 -6.42
N ALA A 148 6.75 8.68 -5.74
CA ALA A 148 7.76 9.70 -5.99
C ALA A 148 9.17 9.16 -5.74
N PHE A 149 9.37 8.42 -4.65
CA PHE A 149 10.65 7.77 -4.33
C PHE A 149 11.02 6.67 -5.34
N PHE A 150 10.05 5.91 -5.85
CA PHE A 150 10.28 4.88 -6.87
C PHE A 150 10.66 5.47 -8.23
N ALA A 151 10.16 6.66 -8.55
CA ALA A 151 10.42 7.35 -9.82
C ALA A 151 11.73 8.15 -9.84
N ALA A 152 12.31 8.45 -8.67
CA ALA A 152 13.58 9.17 -8.51
C ALA A 152 14.81 8.27 -8.76
#